data_AF-A0A832ZF44-F1
#
_entry.id   AF-A0A832ZF44-F1
#
_cell.length_a   1.000
_cell.length_b   1.000
_cell.length_c   1.000
_cell.angle_alpha   90.00
_cell.angle_beta   90.00
_cell.angle_gamma   90.00
#
_symmetry.space_group_name_H-M   'P 1'
#
loop_
_entity.id
_entity.type
_entity.pdbx_description
1 polymer ?
#
loop_
_entity_poly.entity_id
_entity_poly.type
_entity_poly.pdbx_seq_one_letter_code
_entity_poly.pdbx_strand_id
1 'polypeptide(L)'
;MKFGKILTGIMAGAIAGVGVFTIWPSMLNIIPWFGGFIAAGIIITTAFLLNHYVSAFPNEEKTAWVDMALSIWLSALLGGIVGYSVQAGGIVRVANGIFNGANILGAIPTIVLEIIGASIGGYLIVAFERSQKEGGQ
;
A
#
# COMPACT_ATOMS: atom_id res chain seq x y z
N MET A 1 -3.83 -7.80 -23.90
CA MET A 1 -4.02 -6.83 -22.79
C MET A 1 -4.35 -5.46 -23.38
N LYS A 2 -5.43 -4.78 -22.96
CA LYS A 2 -5.80 -3.47 -23.53
C LYS A 2 -4.94 -2.37 -22.89
N PHE A 3 -4.13 -1.65 -23.68
CA PHE A 3 -3.21 -0.60 -23.23
C PHE A 3 -3.83 0.40 -22.24
N GLY A 4 -5.07 0.81 -22.47
CA GLY A 4 -5.79 1.72 -21.57
C GLY A 4 -5.93 1.21 -20.13
N LYS A 5 -6.11 -0.10 -19.91
CA LYS A 5 -6.19 -0.68 -18.55
C LYS A 5 -4.84 -0.62 -17.82
N ILE A 6 -3.75 -0.79 -18.55
CA ILE A 6 -2.39 -0.69 -18.00
C ILE A 6 -2.14 0.73 -17.52
N LEU A 7 -2.51 1.72 -18.35
CA LEU A 7 -2.35 3.13 -18.02
C LEU A 7 -3.17 3.52 -16.78
N THR A 8 -4.42 3.05 -16.69
CA THR A 8 -5.25 3.26 -15.49
C THR A 8 -4.60 2.68 -14.24
N GLY A 9 -4.06 1.47 -14.32
CA GLY A 9 -3.37 0.83 -13.18
C GLY A 9 -2.12 1.61 -12.76
N ILE A 10 -1.30 2.05 -13.72
CA ILE A 10 -0.12 2.89 -13.44
C ILE A 10 -0.53 4.17 -12.70
N MET A 11 -1.55 4.88 -13.19
CA MET A 11 -2.00 6.15 -12.59
C MET A 11 -2.60 5.94 -11.21
N ALA A 12 -3.46 4.92 -11.03
CA ALA A 12 -4.04 4.58 -9.75
C ALA A 12 -2.96 4.18 -8.72
N GLY A 13 -1.99 3.37 -9.15
CA GLY A 13 -0.85 2.97 -8.32
C GLY A 13 0.03 4.16 -7.90
N ALA A 14 0.31 5.09 -8.82
CA ALA A 14 1.06 6.30 -8.53
C ALA A 14 0.34 7.19 -7.50
N ILE A 15 -0.98 7.36 -7.64
CA ILE A 15 -1.80 8.12 -6.67
C ILE A 15 -1.77 7.45 -5.29
N ALA A 16 -1.85 6.13 -5.22
CA ALA A 16 -1.75 5.41 -3.95
C ALA A 16 -0.38 5.64 -3.27
N GLY A 17 0.72 5.60 -4.05
CA GLY A 17 2.06 5.93 -3.56
C GLY A 17 2.16 7.37 -3.02
N VAL A 18 1.61 8.36 -3.73
CA VAL A 18 1.52 9.76 -3.26
C VAL A 18 0.68 9.87 -2.00
N GLY A 19 -0.42 9.13 -1.91
CA GLY A 19 -1.23 9.03 -0.70
C GLY A 19 -0.38 8.62 0.50
N VAL A 20 0.31 7.49 0.39
CA VAL A 20 1.05 6.89 1.50
C VAL A 20 2.31 7.67 1.88
N PHE A 21 3.08 8.19 0.91
CA PHE A 21 4.37 8.83 1.20
C PHE A 21 4.35 10.36 1.17
N THR A 22 3.26 10.99 0.76
CA THR A 22 3.15 12.46 0.77
C THR A 22 2.01 12.91 1.67
N ILE A 23 0.79 12.43 1.42
CA ILE A 23 -0.41 12.92 2.11
C ILE A 23 -0.42 12.43 3.56
N TRP A 24 -0.16 11.15 3.80
CA TRP A 24 -0.20 10.60 5.15
C TRP A 24 0.84 11.23 6.10
N PRO A 25 2.14 11.36 5.75
CA PRO A 25 3.10 12.10 6.58
C PRO A 25 2.70 13.54 6.82
N SER A 26 2.09 14.20 5.83
CA SER A 26 1.59 15.57 5.98
C SER A 26 0.46 15.66 6.99
N MET A 27 -0.46 14.70 6.99
CA MET A 27 -1.55 14.67 7.97
C MET A 27 -1.05 14.38 9.38
N LEU A 28 -0.07 13.49 9.54
CA LEU A 28 0.62 13.26 10.82
C LEU A 28 1.29 14.54 11.34
N ASN A 29 1.80 15.40 10.46
CA ASN A 29 2.45 16.66 10.83
C ASN A 29 1.44 17.74 11.27
N ILE A 30 0.22 17.75 10.73
CA ILE A 30 -0.80 18.76 11.04
C ILE A 30 -1.62 18.35 12.26
N ILE A 31 -2.13 17.11 12.25
CA ILE A 31 -2.99 16.57 13.31
C ILE A 31 -2.37 15.23 13.69
N PRO A 32 -1.61 15.11 14.79
CA PRO A 32 -0.73 13.98 15.12
C PRO A 32 -1.23 12.55 14.78
N TRP A 33 -1.46 11.70 15.77
CA TRP A 33 -1.91 10.32 15.49
C TRP A 33 -3.28 10.29 14.78
N PHE A 34 -4.15 11.27 15.06
CA PHE A 34 -5.52 11.29 14.55
C PHE A 34 -5.60 11.66 13.05
N GLY A 35 -4.79 12.61 12.58
CA GLY A 35 -4.69 12.92 11.16
C GLY A 35 -4.08 11.76 10.38
N GLY A 36 -3.08 11.09 10.96
CA GLY A 36 -2.55 9.83 10.41
C GLY A 36 -3.62 8.75 10.28
N PHE A 37 -4.47 8.57 11.30
CA PHE A 37 -5.57 7.61 11.26
C PHE A 37 -6.61 7.95 10.17
N ILE A 38 -7.02 9.22 10.06
CA ILE A 38 -7.94 9.66 9.01
C ILE A 38 -7.34 9.46 7.62
N ALA A 39 -6.07 9.85 7.43
CA ALA A 39 -5.36 9.68 6.18
C ALA A 39 -5.32 8.22 5.76
N ALA A 40 -4.95 7.33 6.69
CA ALA A 40 -4.95 5.88 6.47
C ALA A 40 -6.33 5.39 6.02
N GLY A 41 -7.38 5.76 6.75
CA GLY A 41 -8.75 5.37 6.45
C GLY A 41 -9.17 5.79 5.04
N ILE A 42 -8.93 7.04 4.66
CA ILE A 42 -9.28 7.56 3.33
C ILE A 42 -8.44 6.90 2.24
N ILE A 43 -7.10 6.93 2.37
CA ILE A 43 -6.18 6.45 1.34
C ILE A 43 -6.41 4.95 1.09
N ILE A 44 -6.39 4.13 2.15
CA ILE A 44 -6.49 2.67 2.01
C ILE A 44 -7.88 2.25 1.55
N THR A 45 -8.94 2.88 2.05
CA THR A 45 -10.31 2.55 1.61
C THR A 45 -10.55 2.97 0.17
N THR A 46 -10.18 4.21 -0.22
CA THR A 46 -10.33 4.65 -1.61
C THR A 46 -9.51 3.79 -2.56
N ALA A 47 -8.28 3.47 -2.18
CA ALA A 47 -7.45 2.53 -2.91
C ALA A 47 -8.21 1.21 -3.10
N PHE A 48 -8.63 0.56 -2.01
CA PHE A 48 -9.37 -0.71 -2.05
C PHE A 48 -10.60 -0.66 -2.98
N LEU A 49 -11.39 0.41 -2.90
CA LEU A 49 -12.58 0.59 -3.73
C LEU A 49 -12.25 0.75 -5.23
N LEU A 50 -11.21 1.51 -5.57
CA LEU A 50 -10.75 1.65 -6.95
C LEU A 50 -10.28 0.31 -7.53
N ASN A 51 -9.64 -0.51 -6.70
CA ASN A 51 -9.19 -1.82 -7.11
C ASN A 51 -10.38 -2.78 -7.34
N HIS A 52 -11.31 -2.85 -6.38
CA HIS A 52 -12.41 -3.83 -6.42
C HIS A 52 -13.58 -3.44 -7.33
N TYR A 53 -13.93 -2.16 -7.42
CA TYR A 53 -15.15 -1.73 -8.14
C TYR A 53 -14.87 -1.06 -9.48
N VAL A 54 -13.69 -0.47 -9.65
CA VAL A 54 -13.31 0.20 -10.91
C VAL A 54 -12.40 -0.69 -11.78
N SER A 55 -11.93 -1.83 -11.24
CA SER A 55 -10.93 -2.68 -11.89
C SER A 55 -9.74 -1.86 -12.39
N ALA A 56 -9.33 -0.86 -11.60
CA ALA A 56 -8.25 0.05 -11.96
C ALA A 56 -6.95 -0.73 -12.18
N PHE A 57 -6.77 -1.85 -11.47
CA PHE A 57 -5.77 -2.87 -11.78
C PHE A 57 -6.42 -4.05 -12.52
N PRO A 58 -5.77 -4.56 -13.58
CA PRO A 58 -6.26 -5.73 -14.29
C PRO A 58 -6.03 -7.00 -13.46
N ASN A 59 -6.93 -7.30 -12.53
CA ASN A 59 -7.00 -8.60 -11.85
C ASN A 59 -7.99 -9.51 -12.57
N GLU A 60 -7.64 -10.78 -12.73
CA GLU A 60 -8.59 -11.80 -13.15
C GLU A 60 -9.56 -12.10 -12.00
N GLU A 61 -10.81 -12.42 -12.33
CA GLU A 61 -11.77 -12.87 -11.34
C GLU A 61 -11.18 -14.06 -10.55
N LYS A 62 -11.16 -13.97 -9.21
CA LYS A 62 -10.60 -14.97 -8.28
C LYS A 62 -9.07 -15.01 -8.20
N THR A 63 -8.36 -14.01 -8.73
CA THR A 63 -6.94 -13.80 -8.41
C THR A 63 -6.80 -12.79 -7.27
N ALA A 64 -6.07 -13.17 -6.23
CA ALA A 64 -5.83 -12.31 -5.06
C ALA A 64 -4.70 -11.29 -5.28
N TRP A 65 -4.18 -11.13 -6.51
CA TRP A 65 -2.89 -10.49 -6.73
C TRP A 65 -2.91 -9.32 -7.71
N VAL A 66 -3.07 -8.13 -7.15
CA VAL A 66 -2.09 -7.03 -6.99
C VAL A 66 -2.93 -5.95 -6.34
N ASP A 67 -3.00 -6.02 -5.03
CA ASP A 67 -3.47 -4.88 -4.26
C ASP A 67 -2.53 -3.69 -4.56
N MET A 68 -3.01 -2.45 -4.41
CA MET A 68 -2.15 -1.27 -4.59
C MET A 68 -0.94 -1.29 -3.65
N ALA A 69 -0.92 -2.20 -2.66
CA ALA A 69 0.26 -2.64 -1.94
C ALA A 69 1.50 -2.81 -2.84
N LEU A 70 1.42 -3.42 -4.04
CA LEU A 70 2.59 -3.53 -4.92
C LEU A 70 3.07 -2.16 -5.42
N SER A 71 2.14 -1.27 -5.78
CA SER A 71 2.47 0.06 -6.27
C SER A 71 3.02 0.97 -5.18
N ILE A 72 2.49 0.84 -3.96
CA ILE A 72 3.01 1.49 -2.75
C ILE A 72 4.40 0.95 -2.45
N TRP A 73 4.59 -0.38 -2.46
CA TRP A 73 5.89 -1.00 -2.26
C TRP A 73 6.91 -0.58 -3.32
N LEU A 74 6.54 -0.53 -4.60
CA LEU A 74 7.42 -0.04 -5.67
C LEU A 74 7.79 1.43 -5.47
N SER A 75 6.85 2.25 -5.01
CA SER A 75 7.11 3.66 -4.69
C SER A 75 8.14 3.79 -3.56
N ALA A 76 8.02 2.98 -2.51
CA ALA A 76 9.00 2.91 -1.42
C ALA A 76 10.35 2.38 -1.89
N LEU A 77 10.36 1.28 -2.65
CA LEU A 77 11.57 0.63 -3.13
C LEU A 77 12.38 1.58 -4.02
N LEU A 78 11.74 2.24 -4.97
CA LEU A 78 12.41 3.08 -5.96
C LEU A 78 12.71 4.47 -5.39
N GLY A 79 11.70 5.13 -4.82
CA GLY A 79 11.76 6.52 -4.39
C GLY A 79 12.20 6.72 -2.94
N GLY A 80 12.04 5.70 -2.09
CA GLY A 80 12.26 5.77 -0.65
C GLY A 80 11.00 6.10 0.13
N ILE A 81 11.11 6.06 1.45
CA ILE A 81 9.99 6.29 2.37
C ILE A 81 10.13 7.69 2.96
N VAL A 82 9.05 8.45 2.88
CA VAL A 82 8.89 9.73 3.58
C VAL A 82 7.91 9.51 4.71
N GLY A 83 8.23 10.04 5.89
CA GLY A 83 7.47 9.84 7.11
C GLY A 83 7.59 11.04 8.04
N TYR A 84 6.70 11.10 9.02
CA TYR A 84 6.79 12.08 10.10
C TYR A 84 7.75 11.59 11.19
N SER A 85 8.72 12.42 11.58
CA SER A 85 9.62 12.16 12.70
C SER A 85 9.36 13.14 13.83
N VAL A 86 9.04 12.61 15.01
CA VAL A 86 8.88 13.39 16.24
C VAL A 86 10.21 14.04 16.63
N GLN A 87 11.32 13.33 16.45
CA GLN A 87 12.67 13.78 16.80
C GLN A 87 13.15 14.91 15.91
N ALA A 88 12.88 14.82 14.61
CA ALA A 88 13.21 15.88 13.65
C ALA A 88 12.17 17.02 13.65
N GLY A 89 11.03 16.85 14.34
CA GLY A 89 9.95 17.84 14.41
C GLY A 89 9.24 18.07 13.08
N GLY A 90 9.20 17.08 12.19
CA GLY A 90 8.63 17.27 10.85
C GLY A 90 8.72 16.07 9.91
N ILE A 91 8.35 16.32 8.65
CA ILE A 91 8.38 15.34 7.57
C ILE A 91 9.82 15.18 7.08
N VAL A 92 10.30 13.94 7.10
CA VAL A 92 11.65 13.59 6.68
C VAL A 92 11.64 12.34 5.82
N ARG A 93 12.73 12.15 5.05
CA ARG A 93 13.00 10.87 4.41
C ARG A 93 13.49 9.90 5.49
N VAL A 94 12.69 8.88 5.78
CA VAL A 94 13.01 7.85 6.80
C VAL A 94 13.77 6.67 6.21
N ALA A 95 13.68 6.45 4.90
CA ALA A 95 14.47 5.45 4.18
C ALA A 95 14.76 5.89 2.74
N ASN A 96 15.95 5.53 2.25
CA ASN A 96 16.33 5.73 0.85
C ASN A 96 15.81 4.58 -0.02
N GLY A 97 15.24 4.91 -1.17
CA GLY A 97 14.96 3.95 -2.23
C GLY A 97 16.19 3.71 -3.11
N ILE A 98 16.08 2.79 -4.07
CA ILE A 98 17.15 2.40 -4.99
C ILE A 98 17.74 3.64 -5.68
N PHE A 99 16.89 4.58 -6.10
CA PHE A 99 17.35 5.80 -6.78
C PHE A 99 18.10 6.78 -5.88
N ASN A 100 18.10 6.56 -4.56
CA ASN A 100 18.74 7.40 -3.56
C ASN A 100 19.76 6.62 -2.70
N GLY A 101 20.27 5.48 -3.19
CA GLY A 101 21.26 4.67 -2.48
C GLY A 101 20.68 3.82 -1.35
N ALA A 102 19.65 3.03 -1.65
CA ALA A 102 19.05 2.10 -0.69
C ALA A 102 20.06 1.12 -0.08
N ASN A 103 19.93 0.88 1.23
CA ASN A 103 20.55 -0.26 1.89
C ASN A 103 19.63 -1.48 1.80
N ILE A 104 19.65 -2.17 0.66
CA ILE A 104 18.77 -3.33 0.40
C ILE A 104 19.04 -4.44 1.42
N LEU A 105 20.29 -4.69 1.78
CA LEU A 105 20.66 -5.72 2.74
C LEU A 105 20.07 -5.44 4.14
N GLY A 106 20.11 -4.18 4.58
CA GLY A 106 19.48 -3.74 5.82
C GLY A 106 17.95 -3.83 5.81
N ALA A 107 17.32 -3.82 4.63
CA ALA A 107 15.87 -3.91 4.47
C ALA A 107 15.34 -5.36 4.42
N ILE A 108 16.21 -6.36 4.27
CA ILE A 108 15.81 -7.78 4.17
C ILE A 108 14.87 -8.22 5.31
N PRO A 109 15.14 -7.92 6.60
CA PRO A 109 14.25 -8.33 7.69
C PRO A 109 12.82 -7.78 7.51
N THR A 110 12.69 -6.51 7.11
CA THR A 110 11.40 -5.88 6.85
C THR A 110 10.68 -6.56 5.69
N ILE A 111 11.38 -6.80 4.57
CA ILE A 111 10.82 -7.48 3.40
C ILE A 111 10.28 -8.87 3.76
N VAL A 112 11.03 -9.63 4.55
CA VAL A 112 10.60 -10.96 5.01
C VAL A 112 9.35 -10.88 5.88
N LEU A 113 9.31 -9.95 6.84
CA LEU A 113 8.15 -9.76 7.70
C LEU A 113 6.91 -9.31 6.91
N GLU A 114 7.09 -8.44 5.92
CA GLU A 114 6.00 -8.02 5.02
C GLU A 114 5.44 -9.20 4.22
N ILE A 115 6.30 -10.05 3.66
CA ILE A 115 5.87 -11.25 2.92
C ILE A 115 5.10 -12.20 3.84
N ILE A 116 5.58 -12.43 5.07
CA ILE A 116 4.88 -13.28 6.05
C ILE A 116 3.52 -12.67 6.39
N GLY A 117 3.46 -11.38 6.72
CA GLY A 117 2.22 -10.69 7.06
C GLY A 117 1.20 -10.71 5.91
N ALA A 118 1.65 -10.42 4.69
CA ALA A 118 0.82 -10.47 3.49
C ALA A 118 0.28 -11.89 3.23
N SER A 119 1.11 -12.92 3.43
CA SER A 119 0.71 -14.32 3.26
C SER A 119 -0.35 -14.74 4.29
N ILE A 120 -0.18 -14.33 5.56
CA ILE A 120 -1.16 -14.58 6.63
C ILE A 120 -2.48 -13.86 6.31
N GLY A 121 -2.43 -12.59 5.91
CA GLY A 121 -3.62 -11.82 5.55
C GLY A 121 -4.39 -12.46 4.40
N GLY A 122 -3.69 -12.85 3.33
CA GLY A 122 -4.29 -13.57 2.20
C GLY A 122 -4.93 -14.90 2.61
N TYR A 123 -4.25 -15.68 3.47
CA TYR A 123 -4.80 -16.94 3.99
C TYR A 123 -6.09 -16.72 4.81
N LEU A 124 -6.09 -15.74 5.71
CA LEU A 124 -7.25 -15.43 6.57
C LEU A 124 -8.47 -15.01 5.75
N ILE A 125 -8.29 -14.22 4.69
CA ILE A 125 -9.37 -13.83 3.78
C ILE A 125 -9.98 -15.06 3.13
N VAL A 126 -9.16 -15.96 2.59
CA VAL A 126 -9.64 -17.20 1.97
C VAL A 126 -10.37 -18.09 2.98
N ALA A 127 -9.87 -18.17 4.22
CA ALA A 127 -10.52 -18.94 5.28
C ALA A 127 -11.89 -18.35 5.65
N PHE A 128 -12.00 -17.02 5.72
CA PHE A 128 -13.26 -16.32 5.98
C PHE A 128 -14.29 -16.51 4.85
N GLU A 129 -13.86 -16.42 3.58
CA GLU A 129 -14.76 -16.68 2.45
C GLU A 129 -15.32 -18.11 2.44
N ARG A 130 -14.51 -19.09 2.88
CA ARG A 130 -14.96 -20.49 3.01
C ARG A 130 -15.98 -20.64 4.14
N SER A 131 -15.76 -20.02 5.30
CA SER A 131 -16.70 -20.13 6.43
C SER A 131 -18.06 -19.50 6.13
N GLN A 132 -18.11 -18.41 5.35
CA GLN A 132 -19.38 -17.81 4.90
C GLN A 132 -20.16 -18.74 3.95
N LYS A 133 -19.45 -19.48 3.07
CA LYS A 133 -20.09 -20.45 2.16
C LYS A 133 -20.60 -21.70 2.88
N GLU A 134 -19.97 -22.08 3.98
CA GLU A 134 -20.35 -23.24 4.79
C GLU A 134 -21.42 -22.90 5.85
N GLY A 135 -21.48 -21.64 6.32
CA GLY A 135 -22.44 -21.15 7.31
C GLY A 135 -23.71 -20.51 6.74
N GLY A 136 -23.77 -20.24 5.44
CA GLY A 136 -24.96 -19.78 4.74
C GLY A 136 -25.85 -20.96 4.32
N GLN A 137 -26.82 -21.31 5.18
CA GLN A 137 -28.09 -21.92 4.75
C GLN A 137 -28.97 -20.85 4.11
#